data_AF-A0A2G9GCK9-F1
#
_entry.id   AF-A0A2G9GCK9-F1
#
_cell.length_a   1.000
_cell.length_b   1.000
_cell.length_c   1.000
_cell.angle_alpha   90.00
_cell.angle_beta   90.00
_cell.angle_gamma   90.00
#
_symmetry.space_group_name_H-M   'P 1'
#
loop_
_entity.id
_entity.type
_entity.pdbx_description
1 polymer ?
#
loop_
_entity_poly.entity_id
_entity_poly.type
_entity_poly.pdbx_seq_one_letter_code
_entity_poly.pdbx_strand_id
1 'polypeptide(L)'
;MGLPASFNLRRLAASRLPFQFSMLVRKFRSDAALEAIRRASENKTPNLVLYNYPSFSGAYGALFAYLYHSRLNLPCLILPFSAVVPFRYV
;
A
#
# COMPACT_ATOMS: atom_id res chain seq x y z
N MET A 1 -1.10 62.30 0.65
CA MET A 1 -0.23 62.17 1.84
C MET A 1 -0.97 61.36 2.88
N GLY A 2 -0.68 60.05 3.00
CA GLY A 2 -1.31 59.14 3.95
C GLY A 2 -0.81 57.71 3.72
N LEU A 3 -0.11 57.15 4.72
CA LEU A 3 0.80 56.01 4.67
C LEU A 3 0.12 54.65 4.38
N PRO A 4 0.82 53.64 3.80
CA PRO A 4 0.26 52.32 3.59
C PRO A 4 0.24 51.49 4.88
N ALA A 5 -0.90 50.86 5.17
CA ALA A 5 -1.07 49.94 6.28
C ALA A 5 -0.22 48.68 6.09
N SER A 6 0.69 48.45 7.03
CA SER A 6 1.61 47.32 7.06
C SER A 6 0.91 46.05 7.52
N PHE A 7 0.74 45.09 6.60
CA PHE A 7 0.29 43.74 6.92
C PHE A 7 1.40 42.97 7.63
N ASN A 8 1.37 42.97 8.96
CA ASN A 8 2.21 42.11 9.77
C ASN A 8 1.73 40.65 9.63
N LEU A 9 2.32 39.92 8.68
CA LEU A 9 2.19 38.48 8.57
C LEU A 9 2.92 37.85 9.76
N ARG A 10 2.22 37.69 10.88
CA ARG A 10 2.71 36.86 11.99
C ARG A 10 2.85 35.44 11.47
N ARG A 11 4.08 35.08 11.13
CA ARG A 11 4.54 33.73 10.83
C ARG A 11 4.11 32.86 12.00
N LEU A 12 2.98 32.17 11.86
CA LEU A 12 2.66 31.04 12.72
C LEU A 12 3.79 30.05 12.50
N ALA A 13 4.75 30.06 13.42
CA ALA A 13 5.68 28.98 13.57
C ALA A 13 4.81 27.77 13.85
N ALA A 14 4.48 27.03 12.79
CA ALA A 14 3.97 25.68 12.91
C ALA A 14 5.00 24.98 13.79
N SER A 15 4.62 24.78 15.05
CA SER A 15 5.37 23.94 15.96
C SER A 15 5.55 22.64 15.19
N ARG A 16 6.77 22.41 14.70
CA ARG A 16 7.22 21.09 14.29
C ARG A 16 7.28 20.29 15.57
N LEU A 17 6.10 19.93 16.09
CA LEU A 17 5.97 18.73 16.88
C LEU A 17 6.62 17.68 15.98
N PRO A 18 7.71 17.02 16.40
CA PRO A 18 8.10 15.82 15.72
C PRO A 18 6.88 14.94 15.90
N PHE A 19 6.08 14.79 14.86
CA PHE A 19 5.03 13.82 14.83
C PHE A 19 5.80 12.50 14.88
N GLN A 20 6.13 12.05 16.09
CA GLN A 20 6.65 10.74 16.37
C GLN A 20 5.48 9.80 16.16
N PHE A 21 5.08 9.64 14.90
CA PHE A 21 4.73 8.33 14.42
C PHE A 21 6.01 7.52 14.62
N SER A 22 6.20 7.01 15.84
CA SER A 22 6.50 5.61 15.98
C SER A 22 5.43 4.91 15.16
N MET A 23 5.61 4.89 13.82
CA MET A 23 5.03 3.88 13.00
C MET A 23 5.57 2.65 13.67
N LEU A 24 4.72 1.99 14.46
CA LEU A 24 4.82 0.58 14.74
C LEU A 24 5.14 -0.02 13.37
N VAL A 25 6.43 -0.22 13.08
CA VAL A 25 6.87 -0.83 11.84
C VAL A 25 6.30 -2.21 11.99
N ARG A 26 5.11 -2.40 11.42
CA ARG A 26 4.43 -3.67 11.40
C ARG A 26 5.28 -4.50 10.49
N LYS A 27 6.30 -5.12 11.08
CA LYS A 27 7.13 -6.10 10.41
C LYS A 27 6.22 -7.22 10.00
N PHE A 28 6.42 -7.70 8.79
CA PHE A 28 5.77 -8.90 8.33
C PHE A 28 6.13 -10.03 9.30
N ARG A 29 5.12 -10.70 9.86
CA ARG A 29 5.30 -11.57 11.03
C ARG A 29 5.92 -12.94 10.70
N SER A 30 6.08 -13.25 9.41
CA SER A 30 6.49 -14.59 8.95
C SER A 30 7.65 -14.48 7.97
N ASP A 31 8.84 -14.84 8.43
CA ASP A 31 10.03 -14.90 7.57
C ASP A 31 9.86 -15.94 6.45
N ALA A 32 9.19 -17.06 6.73
CA ALA A 32 8.89 -18.09 5.74
C ALA A 32 8.01 -17.57 4.59
N ALA A 33 6.98 -16.78 4.90
CA ALA A 33 6.15 -16.18 3.85
C ALA A 33 6.87 -15.05 3.11
N LEU A 34 7.78 -14.30 3.76
CA LEU A 34 8.62 -13.32 3.08
C LEU A 34 9.57 -13.99 2.09
N GLU A 35 10.20 -15.08 2.52
CA GLU A 35 11.09 -15.89 1.69
C GLU A 35 10.33 -16.54 0.51
N ALA A 36 9.09 -17.00 0.73
CA ALA A 36 8.24 -17.51 -0.34
C ALA A 36 7.92 -16.43 -1.39
N ILE A 37 7.59 -15.21 -0.97
CA ILE A 37 7.34 -14.08 -1.88
C ILE A 37 8.62 -13.74 -2.66
N ARG A 38 9.78 -13.75 -1.99
CA ARG A 38 11.08 -13.51 -2.64
C ARG A 38 11.37 -14.53 -3.73
N ARG A 39 11.21 -15.83 -3.42
CA ARG A 39 11.39 -16.93 -4.38
C ARG A 39 10.39 -16.88 -5.52
N ALA A 40 9.14 -16.52 -5.24
CA ALA A 40 8.10 -16.33 -6.26
C ALA A 40 8.47 -15.21 -7.25
N SER A 41 9.00 -14.10 -6.74
CA SER A 41 9.50 -13.00 -7.57
C SER A 41 10.72 -13.39 -8.41
N GLU A 42 11.69 -14.10 -7.83
CA GLU A 42 12.89 -14.55 -8.54
C GLU A 42 12.55 -15.51 -9.69
N ASN A 43 11.63 -16.46 -9.43
CA ASN A 43 11.20 -17.47 -10.40
C ASN A 43 10.06 -16.99 -11.33
N LYS A 44 9.59 -15.74 -11.19
CA LYS A 44 8.44 -15.16 -11.93
C LYS A 44 7.20 -16.06 -11.90
N THR A 45 6.92 -16.67 -10.75
CA THR A 45 5.75 -17.55 -10.62
C THR A 45 4.45 -16.76 -10.76
N PRO A 46 3.42 -17.31 -11.42
CA PRO A 46 2.10 -16.66 -11.48
C PRO A 46 1.49 -16.59 -10.08
N ASN A 47 1.22 -15.37 -9.62
CA ASN A 47 0.67 -15.12 -8.28
C ASN A 47 -0.84 -14.84 -8.35
N LEU A 48 -1.59 -15.41 -7.40
CA LEU A 48 -3.00 -15.09 -7.18
C LEU A 48 -3.15 -14.25 -5.92
N VAL A 49 -3.67 -13.02 -6.06
CA VAL A 49 -3.93 -12.11 -4.95
C VAL A 49 -5.43 -12.03 -4.71
N LEU A 50 -5.86 -12.49 -3.53
CA LEU A 50 -7.25 -12.44 -3.12
C LEU A 50 -7.45 -11.34 -2.09
N TYR A 51 -8.48 -10.52 -2.30
CA TYR A 51 -8.86 -9.48 -1.34
C TYR A 51 -10.32 -9.59 -0.95
N ASN A 52 -10.63 -9.14 0.26
CA ASN A 52 -12.00 -9.12 0.77
C ASN A 52 -12.77 -7.96 0.14
N TYR A 53 -13.81 -8.24 -0.65
CA TYR A 53 -14.70 -7.23 -1.22
C TYR A 53 -16.01 -7.16 -0.42
N PRO A 54 -16.58 -5.98 -0.13
CA PRO A 54 -16.18 -4.63 -0.57
C PRO A 54 -15.33 -3.88 0.48
N SER A 55 -14.27 -4.48 1.02
CA SER A 55 -13.42 -3.77 1.99
C SER A 55 -12.48 -2.76 1.31
N PHE A 56 -12.46 -1.53 1.83
CA PHE A 56 -11.54 -0.49 1.33
C PHE A 56 -10.07 -0.88 1.50
N SER A 57 -9.71 -1.43 2.68
CA SER A 57 -8.35 -1.90 2.94
C SER A 57 -7.93 -3.00 1.98
N GLY A 58 -8.84 -3.92 1.63
CA GLY A 58 -8.60 -4.95 0.63
C GLY A 58 -8.39 -4.38 -0.77
N ALA A 59 -9.28 -3.48 -1.22
CA ALA A 59 -9.16 -2.83 -2.53
C ALA A 59 -7.87 -1.99 -2.65
N TYR A 60 -7.52 -1.26 -1.59
CA TYR A 60 -6.29 -0.47 -1.55
C TYR A 60 -5.05 -1.38 -1.54
N GLY A 61 -5.05 -2.46 -0.76
CA GLY A 61 -3.98 -3.46 -0.79
C GLY A 61 -3.83 -4.15 -2.15
N ALA A 62 -4.95 -4.46 -2.81
CA ALA A 62 -4.98 -5.02 -4.16
C ALA A 62 -4.36 -4.08 -5.19
N LEU A 63 -4.59 -2.76 -5.09
CA LEU A 63 -3.92 -1.77 -5.94
C LEU A 63 -2.40 -1.79 -5.75
N PHE A 64 -1.90 -1.87 -4.50
CA PHE A 64 -0.46 -1.98 -4.26
C PHE A 64 0.12 -3.27 -4.82
N ALA A 65 -0.59 -4.39 -4.67
CA ALA A 65 -0.17 -5.65 -5.27
C ALA A 65 -0.09 -5.52 -6.79
N TYR A 66 -1.07 -4.87 -7.43
CA TYR A 66 -1.04 -4.60 -8.88
C TYR A 66 0.19 -3.77 -9.28
N LEU A 67 0.43 -2.66 -8.61
CA LEU A 67 1.55 -1.77 -8.91
C LEU A 67 2.90 -2.48 -8.73
N TYR A 68 3.06 -3.25 -7.65
CA TYR A 68 4.29 -4.02 -7.41
C TYR A 68 4.55 -5.03 -8.53
N HIS A 69 3.56 -5.86 -8.88
CA HIS A 69 3.72 -6.88 -9.90
C HIS A 69 3.88 -6.27 -11.31
N SER A 70 3.15 -5.20 -11.62
CA SER A 70 3.28 -4.48 -12.89
C SER A 70 4.67 -3.88 -13.08
N ARG A 71 5.23 -3.25 -12.04
CA ARG A 71 6.58 -2.63 -12.11
C ARG A 71 7.70 -3.65 -12.27
N LEU A 72 7.54 -4.85 -11.72
CA LEU A 72 8.51 -5.93 -11.83
C LEU A 72 8.21 -6.88 -13.00
N ASN A 73 7.17 -6.58 -13.79
CA ASN A 73 6.68 -7.41 -14.89
C ASN A 73 6.45 -8.88 -14.48
N LEU A 74 5.83 -9.06 -13.31
CA LEU A 74 5.51 -10.36 -12.74
C LEU A 74 4.07 -10.74 -13.08
N PRO A 75 3.81 -12.01 -13.45
CA PRO A 75 2.45 -12.49 -13.70
C PRO A 75 1.63 -12.48 -12.40
N CYS A 76 0.51 -11.75 -12.40
CA CYS A 76 -0.34 -11.60 -11.22
C CYS A 76 -1.82 -11.50 -11.63
N LEU A 77 -2.66 -12.31 -10.98
CA LEU A 77 -4.12 -12.27 -11.08
C LEU A 77 -4.67 -11.78 -9.74
N ILE A 78 -5.44 -10.69 -9.78
CA ILE A 78 -6.03 -10.08 -8.58
C ILE A 78 -7.53 -10.23 -8.66
N LEU A 79 -8.13 -10.86 -7.65
CA LEU A 79 -9.56 -11.15 -7.63
C LEU A 79 -10.17 -10.86 -6.26
N PRO A 80 -11.44 -10.39 -6.22
CA PRO A 80 -12.20 -10.40 -4.99
C PRO A 80 -12.50 -11.84 -4.58
N PHE A 81 -12.59 -12.11 -3.28
CA PHE A 81 -12.97 -13.44 -2.76
C PHE A 81 -14.30 -13.97 -3.34
N SER A 82 -15.23 -13.08 -3.68
CA SER A 82 -16.51 -13.43 -4.32
C SER A 82 -16.34 -14.01 -5.73
N ALA A 83 -15.24 -13.72 -6.43
CA ALA A 83 -14.98 -14.18 -7.80
C ALA A 83 -14.09 -15.45 -7.85
N VAL A 84 -13.87 -16.13 -6.71
CA VAL A 84 -13.01 -17.33 -6.63
C VAL A 84 -13.77 -18.61 -7.04
N VAL A 85 -15.08 -18.54 -7.27
CA VAL A 85 -15.94 -19.68 -7.65
C VAL A 85 -15.35 -20.55 -8.77
N PRO A 86 -14.75 -19.99 -9.85
CA PRO A 86 -14.15 -20.80 -10.91
C PRO A 86 -12.92 -21.64 -10.49
N PHE A 87 -12.26 -21.31 -9.38
CA PHE A 87 -11.09 -22.03 -8.87
C PHE A 87 -11.42 -23.11 -7.84
N ARG A 88 -12.71 -23.36 -7.54
CA ARG A 88 -13.10 -24.35 -6.52
C ARG A 88 -12.97 -25.80 -6.97
N TYR A 89 -12.81 -26.02 -8.28
CA TYR A 89 -12.82 -27.36 -8.90
C TYR A 89 -11.55 -27.65 -9.72
N VAL A 90 -10.51 -26.83 -9.56
CA VAL A 90 -9.16 -27.07 -10.09
C VAL A 90 -8.31 -27.68 -8.98
#